data_AF-A0A8T2IG23-F1
#
_entry.id   AF-A0A8T2IG23-F1
#
_cell.length_a   1.000
_cell.length_b   1.000
_cell.length_c   1.000
_cell.angle_alpha   90.00
_cell.angle_beta   90.00
_cell.angle_gamma   90.00
#
_symmetry.space_group_name_H-M   'P 1'
#
loop_
_entity.id
_entity.type
_entity.pdbx_description
1 polymer ?
#
loop_
_entity_poly.entity_id
_entity_poly.type
_entity_poly.pdbx_seq_one_letter_code
_entity_poly.pdbx_strand_id
1 'polypeptide(L)'
;MTSCISDANCWKIPAIFSWLQREGSLSEQEMARTYNCGVGAVLVVDKEFARQVLIDVQREEEAWVIGEVVPCSKDSCRVDIKNLMEAFQRKDLQLKHYVPEQTNGLQGPLTKGKVRVAVLISGTGTNLEALITSTKSPDSAAYIALVISNKSGVGGLQKAERAGIPTVVIDHKQYSSRGEFDKAMDKVLEEFSIEFVCLAGFMRILSGPFVKKWEGKILNVHPSLLPSFKGANAHKLVLEAGVRLTGCTVHFVAEEVDAGAIVFQEAVPVELGDTEETLSERVKKAEHRAFPAALQLVASGAVKLGPEGKLCWSMKK
;
A
#
# COMPACT_ATOMS: atom_id res chain seq x y z
N MET A 1 5.61 -42.52 22.24
CA MET A 1 5.93 -41.15 21.77
C MET A 1 5.42 -40.17 22.81
N THR A 2 6.03 -39.01 22.93
CA THR A 2 5.60 -37.96 23.85
C THR A 2 5.03 -36.78 23.07
N SER A 3 4.05 -36.08 23.66
CA SER A 3 3.50 -34.82 23.17
C SER A 3 3.68 -33.75 24.24
N CYS A 4 3.79 -32.49 23.84
CA CYS A 4 3.80 -31.36 24.75
C CYS A 4 2.44 -30.68 24.72
N ILE A 5 1.80 -30.56 25.88
CA ILE A 5 0.60 -29.74 26.05
C ILE A 5 1.01 -28.48 26.79
N SER A 6 0.85 -27.33 26.15
CA SER A 6 1.19 -26.01 26.69
C SER A 6 -0.03 -25.11 26.73
N ASP A 7 0.00 -24.10 27.60
CA ASP A 7 -1.06 -23.09 27.73
C ASP A 7 -0.48 -21.69 27.55
N ALA A 8 -0.94 -21.00 26.50
CA ALA A 8 -0.50 -19.67 26.11
C ALA A 8 -0.72 -18.60 27.20
N ASN A 9 -1.59 -18.86 28.18
CA ASN A 9 -1.78 -17.96 29.31
C ASN A 9 -0.65 -18.05 30.35
N CYS A 10 0.23 -19.07 30.28
CA CYS A 10 1.27 -19.29 31.29
C CYS A 10 2.52 -18.44 31.08
N TRP A 11 2.76 -17.90 29.89
CA TRP A 11 3.90 -17.02 29.62
C TRP A 11 3.46 -15.70 29.03
N LYS A 12 4.40 -14.76 29.04
CA LYS A 12 4.18 -13.44 28.47
C LYS A 12 4.41 -13.48 26.96
N ILE A 13 3.33 -13.58 26.19
CA ILE A 13 3.39 -13.32 24.74
C ILE A 13 3.65 -11.83 24.49
N PRO A 14 4.69 -11.47 23.70
CA PRO A 14 4.93 -10.11 23.25
C PRO A 14 3.79 -9.59 22.36
N ALA A 15 3.42 -8.31 22.55
CA ALA A 15 2.29 -7.68 21.85
C ALA A 15 2.43 -7.66 20.32
N ILE A 16 3.66 -7.77 19.80
CA ILE A 16 3.92 -7.87 18.35
C ILE A 16 3.25 -9.10 17.72
N PHE A 17 3.10 -10.20 18.45
CA PHE A 17 2.45 -11.41 17.90
C PHE A 17 0.93 -11.24 17.78
N SER A 18 0.29 -10.52 18.71
CA SER A 18 -1.12 -10.12 18.56
C SER A 18 -1.31 -9.21 17.35
N TRP A 19 -0.41 -8.25 17.16
CA TRP A 19 -0.42 -7.37 15.98
C TRP A 19 -0.20 -8.17 14.68
N LEU A 20 0.83 -9.02 14.62
CA LEU A 20 1.13 -9.87 13.46
C LEU A 20 -0.05 -10.77 13.09
N GLN A 21 -0.68 -11.41 14.06
CA GLN A 21 -1.85 -12.27 13.84
C GLN A 21 -2.99 -11.49 13.18
N ARG A 22 -3.29 -10.29 13.68
CA ARG A 22 -4.38 -9.46 13.20
C ARG A 22 -4.10 -8.88 11.81
N GLU A 23 -2.97 -8.20 11.65
CA GLU A 23 -2.64 -7.52 10.38
C GLU A 23 -2.31 -8.54 9.27
N GLY A 24 -1.75 -9.70 9.63
CA GLY A 24 -1.46 -10.79 8.71
C GLY A 24 -2.66 -11.69 8.40
N SER A 25 -3.81 -11.49 9.06
CA SER A 25 -4.98 -12.39 8.98
C SER A 25 -4.63 -13.87 9.20
N LEU A 26 -3.68 -14.14 10.10
CA LEU A 26 -3.13 -15.48 10.31
C LEU A 26 -4.05 -16.30 11.23
N SER A 27 -4.25 -17.57 10.86
CA SER A 27 -4.98 -18.52 11.69
C SER A 27 -4.20 -18.92 12.94
N GLU A 28 -4.89 -19.41 13.98
CA GLU A 28 -4.26 -19.94 15.20
C GLU A 28 -3.21 -21.03 14.88
N GLN A 29 -3.52 -21.89 13.91
CA GLN A 29 -2.61 -22.97 13.50
C GLN A 29 -1.34 -22.45 12.82
N GLU A 30 -1.46 -21.42 11.98
CA GLU A 30 -0.31 -20.78 11.34
C GLU A 30 0.55 -20.04 12.37
N MET A 31 -0.09 -19.35 13.31
CA MET A 31 0.60 -18.69 14.42
C MET A 31 1.40 -19.69 15.26
N ALA A 32 0.75 -20.78 15.68
CA ALA A 32 1.36 -21.81 16.52
C ALA A 32 2.49 -22.60 15.82
N ARG A 33 2.41 -22.79 14.49
CA ARG A 33 3.40 -23.57 13.73
C ARG A 33 4.60 -22.77 13.26
N THR A 34 4.39 -21.50 12.93
CA THR A 34 5.42 -20.68 12.28
C THR A 34 6.15 -19.78 13.26
N TYR A 35 5.49 -19.34 14.33
CA TYR A 35 6.01 -18.32 15.23
C TYR A 35 6.19 -18.88 16.63
N ASN A 36 7.31 -18.50 17.26
CA ASN A 36 7.60 -18.93 18.63
C ASN A 36 6.73 -18.25 19.69
N CYS A 37 5.97 -17.21 19.33
CA CYS A 37 5.03 -16.49 20.20
C CYS A 37 5.65 -16.05 21.54
N GLY A 38 6.94 -15.67 21.52
CA GLY A 38 7.69 -15.22 22.69
C GLY A 38 8.49 -16.28 23.43
N VAL A 39 8.44 -17.55 23.02
CA VAL A 39 9.24 -18.62 23.63
C VAL A 39 10.64 -18.64 22.98
N GLY A 40 11.67 -18.30 23.75
CA GLY A 40 13.07 -18.30 23.29
C GLY A 40 13.74 -19.67 23.39
N ALA A 41 13.51 -20.38 24.49
CA ALA A 41 14.05 -21.71 24.76
C ALA A 41 13.06 -22.52 25.63
N VAL A 42 13.18 -23.84 25.58
CA VAL A 42 12.37 -24.77 26.40
C VAL A 42 13.31 -25.74 27.10
N LEU A 43 13.19 -25.82 28.42
CA LEU A 43 13.84 -26.83 29.25
C LEU A 43 12.82 -27.88 29.64
N VAL A 44 13.12 -29.15 29.37
CA VAL A 44 12.31 -30.29 29.82
C VAL A 44 12.99 -30.89 31.04
N VAL A 45 12.28 -30.91 32.16
CA VAL A 45 12.80 -31.35 33.46
C VAL A 45 11.80 -32.27 34.15
N ASP A 46 12.27 -33.12 35.04
CA ASP A 46 11.38 -33.91 35.87
C ASP A 46 10.51 -33.01 36.75
N LYS A 47 9.26 -33.44 36.93
CA LYS A 47 8.21 -32.67 37.62
C LYS A 47 8.62 -32.22 39.03
N GLU A 48 9.41 -33.03 39.72
CA GLU A 48 9.90 -32.76 41.07
C GLU A 48 10.91 -31.60 41.12
N PHE A 49 11.69 -31.41 40.04
CA PHE A 49 12.69 -30.34 39.95
C PHE A 49 12.19 -29.09 39.25
N ALA A 50 11.02 -29.13 38.59
CA ALA A 50 10.48 -28.01 37.80
C ALA A 50 10.44 -26.69 38.57
N ARG A 51 10.04 -26.71 39.85
CA ARG A 51 9.97 -25.50 40.68
C ARG A 51 11.36 -24.96 41.01
N GLN A 52 12.31 -25.84 41.34
CA GLN A 52 13.67 -25.43 41.68
C GLN A 52 14.37 -24.85 40.44
N VAL A 53 14.29 -25.55 39.30
CA VAL A 53 14.85 -25.08 38.03
C VAL A 53 14.24 -23.75 37.60
N LEU A 54 12.92 -23.58 37.75
CA LEU A 54 12.27 -22.31 37.46
C LEU A 54 12.87 -21.17 38.30
N ILE A 55 13.02 -21.38 39.62
CA ILE A 55 13.63 -20.40 40.52
C ILE A 55 15.05 -20.05 40.08
N ASP A 56 15.84 -21.06 39.70
CA ASP A 56 17.23 -20.86 39.32
C ASP A 56 17.36 -20.12 37.98
N VAL A 57 16.54 -20.44 36.98
CA VAL A 57 16.52 -19.73 35.69
C VAL A 57 16.01 -18.29 35.86
N GLN A 58 15.00 -18.08 36.72
CA GLN A 58 14.44 -16.75 37.00
C GLN A 58 15.43 -15.79 37.70
N ARG A 59 16.61 -16.26 38.11
CA ARG A 59 17.70 -15.39 38.59
C ARG A 59 18.33 -14.58 37.47
N GLU A 60 18.34 -15.11 36.26
CA GLU A 60 19.05 -14.52 35.11
C GLU A 60 18.10 -14.18 33.95
N GLU A 61 17.02 -14.93 33.76
CA GLU A 61 16.14 -14.84 32.59
C GLU A 61 14.65 -14.86 32.97
N GLU A 62 13.78 -14.29 32.12
CA GLU A 62 12.33 -14.46 32.28
C GLU A 62 11.93 -15.90 31.93
N ALA A 63 11.36 -16.63 32.89
CA ALA A 63 10.94 -18.02 32.69
C ALA A 63 9.58 -18.33 33.34
N TRP A 64 8.88 -19.31 32.77
CA TRP A 64 7.57 -19.79 33.22
C TRP A 64 7.47 -21.30 33.04
N VAL A 65 6.58 -21.94 33.82
CA VAL A 65 6.13 -23.31 33.51
C VAL A 65 5.04 -23.20 32.46
N ILE A 66 5.36 -23.55 31.21
CA ILE A 66 4.47 -23.34 30.07
C ILE A 66 3.59 -24.55 29.72
N GLY A 67 3.92 -25.74 30.24
CA GLY A 67 3.21 -26.98 29.90
C GLY A 67 3.77 -28.24 30.54
N GLU A 68 3.22 -29.39 30.15
CA GLU A 68 3.67 -30.72 30.57
C GLU A 68 3.91 -31.62 29.35
N VAL A 69 4.86 -32.54 29.48
CA VAL A 69 5.11 -33.59 28.49
C VAL A 69 4.31 -34.82 28.86
N VAL A 70 3.43 -35.27 27.96
CA VAL A 70 2.52 -36.40 28.18
C VAL A 70 2.77 -37.55 27.21
N PRO A 71 2.48 -38.81 27.58
CA PRO A 71 2.50 -39.94 26.65
C PRO A 71 1.46 -39.76 25.52
N CYS A 72 1.81 -40.12 24.29
CA CYS A 72 0.93 -39.97 23.12
C CYS A 72 0.95 -41.16 22.15
N SER A 73 -0.19 -41.37 21.47
CA SER A 73 -0.37 -42.38 20.41
C SER A 73 0.27 -41.95 19.08
N LYS A 74 0.51 -42.90 18.16
CA LYS A 74 1.29 -42.69 16.93
C LYS A 74 0.76 -41.59 15.99
N ASP A 75 -0.54 -41.28 16.04
CA ASP A 75 -1.23 -40.43 15.05
C ASP A 75 -1.69 -39.07 15.61
N SER A 76 -1.11 -38.63 16.73
CA SER A 76 -1.54 -37.42 17.46
C SER A 76 -0.58 -36.23 17.27
N CYS A 77 -1.10 -35.00 17.42
CA CYS A 77 -0.30 -33.78 17.33
C CYS A 77 0.79 -33.76 18.41
N ARG A 78 2.03 -33.48 18.00
CA ARG A 78 3.22 -33.53 18.89
C ARG A 78 3.32 -32.32 19.83
N VAL A 79 2.68 -31.20 19.49
CA VAL A 79 2.62 -29.98 20.29
C VAL A 79 1.21 -29.43 20.21
N ASP A 80 0.57 -29.24 21.37
CA ASP A 80 -0.75 -28.62 21.51
C ASP A 80 -0.60 -27.35 22.36
N ILE A 81 -1.04 -26.20 21.82
CA ILE A 81 -0.97 -24.90 22.51
C ILE A 81 -2.40 -24.44 22.75
N LYS A 82 -2.82 -24.46 24.02
CA LYS A 82 -4.16 -24.05 24.43
C LYS A 82 -4.23 -22.53 24.61
N ASN A 83 -5.42 -21.98 24.40
CA ASN A 83 -5.77 -20.58 24.69
C ASN A 83 -4.94 -19.52 23.94
N LEU A 84 -4.36 -19.87 22.79
CA LEU A 84 -3.46 -18.95 22.07
C LEU A 84 -4.19 -17.69 21.59
N MET A 85 -5.42 -17.84 21.07
CA MET A 85 -6.23 -16.70 20.65
C MET A 85 -6.67 -15.82 21.81
N GLU A 86 -7.05 -16.41 22.94
CA GLU A 86 -7.39 -15.63 24.13
C GLU A 86 -6.19 -14.84 24.65
N ALA A 87 -4.99 -15.45 24.64
CA ALA A 87 -3.76 -14.80 25.06
C ALA A 87 -3.41 -13.60 24.14
N PHE A 88 -3.75 -13.66 22.85
CA PHE A 88 -3.61 -12.52 21.95
C PHE A 88 -4.63 -11.40 22.21
N GLN A 89 -5.88 -11.75 22.53
CA GLN A 89 -6.99 -10.80 22.73
C GLN A 89 -6.94 -10.08 24.09
N ARG A 90 -6.44 -10.73 25.15
CA ARG A 90 -6.39 -10.17 26.52
C ARG A 90 -5.54 -8.90 26.64
N LYS A 91 -4.66 -8.60 25.68
CA LYS A 91 -3.67 -7.50 25.79
C LYS A 91 -3.89 -6.31 24.85
N ASP A 92 -5.01 -6.24 24.13
CA ASP A 92 -5.41 -5.07 23.33
C ASP A 92 -5.57 -3.78 24.17
N LEU A 93 -5.70 -3.89 25.50
CA LEU A 93 -5.82 -2.75 26.41
C LEU A 93 -4.49 -2.09 26.79
N GLN A 94 -3.35 -2.78 26.67
CA GLN A 94 -2.03 -2.24 27.07
C GLN A 94 -1.19 -1.66 25.91
N LEU A 95 -1.53 -1.98 24.65
CA LEU A 95 -0.89 -1.39 23.47
C LEU A 95 -1.17 0.12 23.31
N LYS A 96 -2.14 0.68 24.07
CA LYS A 96 -2.34 2.14 24.15
C LYS A 96 -1.25 2.86 24.97
N HIS A 97 -0.47 2.15 25.81
CA HIS A 97 0.48 2.76 26.76
C HIS A 97 1.94 2.28 26.62
N TYR A 98 2.24 1.28 25.78
CA TYR A 98 3.61 0.81 25.57
C TYR A 98 4.25 1.41 24.31
N VAL A 99 4.25 2.74 24.22
CA VAL A 99 5.17 3.48 23.32
C VAL A 99 6.23 4.09 24.24
N PRO A 100 7.46 3.55 24.30
CA PRO A 100 8.52 4.15 25.11
C PRO A 100 8.85 5.55 24.56
N GLU A 101 8.83 6.57 25.43
CA GLU A 101 9.23 7.96 25.15
C GLU A 101 10.71 8.13 24.73
N GLN A 102 11.45 7.04 24.47
CA GLN A 102 12.85 7.05 24.06
C GLN A 102 13.13 6.14 22.86
N THR A 103 12.37 6.30 21.78
CA THR A 103 12.77 5.81 20.44
C THR A 103 12.94 6.99 19.48
N ASN A 104 13.74 7.97 19.91
CA ASN A 104 14.19 9.10 19.08
C ASN A 104 15.24 8.72 18.01
N GLY A 105 15.28 7.47 17.54
CA GLY A 105 16.40 7.01 16.72
C GLY A 105 16.20 5.85 15.75
N LEU A 106 15.16 5.01 15.87
CA LEU A 106 14.97 3.86 14.96
C LEU A 106 13.49 3.60 14.62
N GLN A 107 12.67 4.65 14.56
CA GLN A 107 11.33 4.61 13.95
C GLN A 107 11.42 5.01 12.47
N GLY A 108 11.26 4.05 11.56
CA GLY A 108 10.66 4.37 10.27
C GLY A 108 9.19 4.73 10.50
N PRO A 109 8.66 5.84 9.97
CA PRO A 109 7.37 6.37 10.39
C PRO A 109 6.21 5.51 9.87
N LEU A 110 5.44 4.89 10.76
CA LEU A 110 4.05 4.51 10.46
C LEU A 110 3.18 5.78 10.49
N THR A 111 3.21 6.50 9.36
CA THR A 111 2.10 7.08 8.57
C THR A 111 0.74 7.40 9.22
N LYS A 112 0.64 7.72 10.50
CA LYS A 112 -0.60 8.27 11.09
C LYS A 112 -0.94 9.58 10.37
N GLY A 113 -1.93 9.55 9.48
CA GLY A 113 -2.42 10.69 8.70
C GLY A 113 -2.01 10.74 7.22
N LYS A 114 -1.32 9.73 6.67
CA LYS A 114 -1.03 9.68 5.23
C LYS A 114 -2.08 8.84 4.48
N VAL A 115 -2.55 9.36 3.35
CA VAL A 115 -3.51 8.70 2.45
C VAL A 115 -2.87 7.46 1.79
N ARG A 116 -3.60 6.35 1.80
CA ARG A 116 -3.22 5.09 1.14
C ARG A 116 -3.48 5.15 -0.36
N VAL A 117 -2.40 5.18 -1.16
CA VAL A 117 -2.49 5.33 -2.61
C VAL A 117 -2.19 4.02 -3.34
N ALA A 118 -3.02 3.69 -4.34
CA ALA A 118 -2.65 2.74 -5.39
C ALA A 118 -2.23 3.47 -6.66
N VAL A 119 -1.20 2.97 -7.34
CA VAL A 119 -0.79 3.48 -8.66
C VAL A 119 -1.06 2.43 -9.72
N LEU A 120 -1.87 2.78 -10.72
CA LEU A 120 -2.18 1.92 -11.86
C LEU A 120 -1.25 2.25 -13.04
N ILE A 121 -0.65 1.23 -13.65
CA ILE A 121 0.34 1.38 -14.73
C ILE A 121 0.10 0.42 -15.89
N SER A 122 0.69 0.71 -17.06
CA SER A 122 0.71 -0.19 -18.23
C SER A 122 2.09 -0.35 -18.88
N GLY A 123 3.16 0.21 -18.32
CA GLY A 123 4.44 0.34 -19.02
C GLY A 123 5.64 0.69 -18.14
N THR A 124 6.51 1.57 -18.66
CA THR A 124 7.83 1.89 -18.08
C THR A 124 7.79 2.52 -16.69
N GLY A 125 6.67 3.14 -16.31
CA GLY A 125 6.44 3.67 -14.96
C GLY A 125 7.35 4.83 -14.58
N THR A 126 7.60 5.79 -15.48
CA THR A 126 8.40 6.99 -15.14
C THR A 126 7.65 7.92 -14.17
N ASN A 127 6.35 8.12 -14.37
CA ASN A 127 5.50 8.82 -13.40
C ASN A 127 5.39 8.08 -12.05
N LEU A 128 5.32 6.74 -12.07
CA LEU A 128 5.36 5.94 -10.84
C LEU A 128 6.65 6.22 -10.05
N GLU A 129 7.80 6.27 -10.71
CA GLU A 129 9.09 6.55 -10.07
C GLU A 129 9.15 7.94 -9.42
N ALA A 130 8.57 8.95 -10.08
CA ALA A 130 8.42 10.29 -9.52
C ALA A 130 7.50 10.28 -8.28
N LEU A 131 6.38 9.58 -8.34
CA LEU A 131 5.47 9.41 -7.21
C LEU A 131 6.13 8.67 -6.03
N ILE A 132 6.87 7.58 -6.28
CA ILE A 132 7.64 6.84 -5.28
C ILE A 132 8.64 7.77 -4.59
N THR A 133 9.38 8.55 -5.38
CA THR A 133 10.40 9.47 -4.85
C THR A 133 9.76 10.54 -3.97
N SER A 134 8.66 11.15 -4.42
CA SER A 134 7.96 12.20 -3.66
C SER A 134 7.33 11.69 -2.36
N THR A 135 6.75 10.49 -2.37
CA THR A 135 6.01 9.95 -1.22
C THR A 135 6.91 9.42 -0.11
N LYS A 136 8.22 9.26 -0.39
CA LYS A 136 9.24 8.97 0.64
C LYS A 136 9.52 10.16 1.56
N SER A 137 9.17 11.38 1.17
CA SER A 137 9.36 12.55 2.02
C SER A 137 8.58 12.42 3.34
N PRO A 138 9.17 12.77 4.50
CA PRO A 138 8.44 12.82 5.77
C PRO A 138 7.16 13.67 5.68
N ASP A 139 7.21 14.79 4.95
CA ASP A 139 6.11 15.75 4.77
C ASP A 139 5.04 15.30 3.77
N SER A 140 5.27 14.18 3.07
CA SER A 140 4.27 13.63 2.16
C SER A 140 2.99 13.29 2.92
N ALA A 141 1.84 13.77 2.45
CA ALA A 141 0.53 13.42 2.96
C ALA A 141 0.00 12.10 2.37
N ALA A 142 0.78 11.43 1.52
CA ALA A 142 0.44 10.17 0.87
C ALA A 142 1.58 9.15 1.00
N TYR A 143 1.22 7.87 0.89
CA TYR A 143 2.18 6.80 0.62
C TYR A 143 1.61 5.81 -0.38
N ILE A 144 2.47 5.18 -1.17
CA ILE A 144 2.06 4.18 -2.16
C ILE A 144 1.99 2.82 -1.49
N ALA A 145 0.78 2.32 -1.30
CA ALA A 145 0.51 1.03 -0.67
C ALA A 145 0.49 -0.13 -1.68
N LEU A 146 0.22 0.16 -2.96
CA LEU A 146 0.04 -0.84 -3.99
C LEU A 146 0.36 -0.29 -5.39
N VAL A 147 0.96 -1.13 -6.24
CA VAL A 147 1.03 -0.89 -7.69
C VAL A 147 0.30 -1.99 -8.43
N ILE A 148 -0.65 -1.63 -9.28
CA ILE A 148 -1.36 -2.58 -10.16
C ILE A 148 -0.95 -2.34 -11.60
N SER A 149 -0.60 -3.40 -12.32
CA SER A 149 -0.36 -3.34 -13.76
C SER A 149 -1.36 -4.19 -14.53
N ASN A 150 -1.85 -3.70 -15.66
CA ASN A 150 -2.66 -4.52 -16.57
C ASN A 150 -1.82 -5.36 -17.56
N LYS A 151 -0.50 -5.31 -17.44
CA LYS A 151 0.48 -6.07 -18.24
C LYS A 151 1.57 -6.64 -17.34
N SER A 152 1.93 -7.90 -17.53
CA SER A 152 3.11 -8.49 -16.90
C SER A 152 4.41 -7.97 -17.54
N GLY A 153 5.54 -8.11 -16.83
CA GLY A 153 6.87 -7.85 -17.38
C GLY A 153 7.20 -6.40 -17.73
N VAL A 154 6.41 -5.43 -17.25
CA VAL A 154 6.65 -4.01 -17.52
C VAL A 154 7.65 -3.40 -16.54
N GLY A 155 8.45 -2.43 -17.01
CA GLY A 155 9.49 -1.79 -16.19
C GLY A 155 8.97 -1.11 -14.91
N GLY A 156 7.72 -0.64 -14.90
CA GLY A 156 7.13 -0.05 -13.70
C GLY A 156 6.96 -1.04 -12.53
N LEU A 157 6.73 -2.33 -12.80
CA LEU A 157 6.65 -3.36 -11.74
C LEU A 157 8.00 -3.54 -11.05
N GLN A 158 9.08 -3.62 -11.82
CA GLN A 158 10.44 -3.73 -11.28
C GLN A 158 10.81 -2.51 -10.41
N LYS A 159 10.35 -1.32 -10.78
CA LYS A 159 10.57 -0.09 -9.99
C LYS A 159 9.81 -0.13 -8.66
N ALA A 160 8.57 -0.63 -8.66
CA ALA A 160 7.78 -0.82 -7.44
C ALA A 160 8.42 -1.84 -6.50
N GLU A 161 8.84 -2.99 -7.03
CA GLU A 161 9.53 -4.05 -6.27
C GLU A 161 10.83 -3.56 -5.64
N ARG A 162 11.66 -2.82 -6.40
CA ARG A 162 12.89 -2.19 -5.86
C ARG A 162 12.61 -1.18 -4.75
N ALA A 163 11.42 -0.58 -4.76
CA ALA A 163 10.97 0.35 -3.72
C ALA A 163 10.29 -0.36 -2.53
N GLY A 164 10.18 -1.69 -2.55
CA GLY A 164 9.50 -2.48 -1.50
C GLY A 164 7.98 -2.34 -1.51
N ILE A 165 7.39 -1.95 -2.64
CA ILE A 165 5.95 -1.74 -2.77
C ILE A 165 5.30 -3.00 -3.34
N PRO A 166 4.22 -3.54 -2.73
CA PRO A 166 3.47 -4.66 -3.27
C PRO A 166 3.00 -4.41 -4.71
N THR A 167 3.09 -5.44 -5.55
CA THR A 167 2.65 -5.40 -6.94
C THR A 167 1.59 -6.45 -7.22
N VAL A 168 0.61 -6.10 -8.05
CA VAL A 168 -0.40 -7.04 -8.57
C VAL A 168 -0.52 -6.87 -10.08
N VAL A 169 -0.61 -7.98 -10.80
CA VAL A 169 -0.88 -7.97 -12.25
C VAL A 169 -2.29 -8.47 -12.49
N ILE A 170 -3.10 -7.67 -13.18
CA ILE A 170 -4.47 -8.02 -13.57
C ILE A 170 -4.55 -7.90 -15.09
N ASP A 171 -4.37 -9.01 -15.80
CA ASP A 171 -4.40 -8.98 -17.26
C ASP A 171 -5.83 -8.79 -17.78
N HIS A 172 -6.12 -7.58 -18.26
CA HIS A 172 -7.39 -7.22 -18.89
C HIS A 172 -7.85 -8.16 -20.02
N LYS A 173 -6.94 -8.93 -20.65
CA LYS A 173 -7.29 -9.92 -21.68
C LYS A 173 -7.96 -11.17 -21.12
N GLN A 174 -7.87 -11.40 -19.82
CA GLN A 174 -8.47 -12.55 -19.14
C GLN A 174 -9.94 -12.34 -18.75
N TYR A 175 -10.50 -11.16 -19.05
CA TYR A 175 -11.87 -10.79 -18.68
C TYR A 175 -12.71 -10.56 -19.93
N SER A 176 -13.99 -10.95 -19.87
CA SER A 176 -14.89 -10.88 -21.03
C SER A 176 -15.36 -9.46 -21.32
N SER A 177 -15.29 -8.58 -20.31
CA SER A 177 -15.70 -7.18 -20.42
C SER A 177 -14.85 -6.25 -19.57
N ARG A 178 -14.89 -4.96 -19.90
CA ARG A 178 -14.29 -3.90 -19.10
C ARG A 178 -14.82 -3.88 -17.66
N GLY A 179 -16.13 -4.10 -17.48
CA GLY A 179 -16.74 -4.09 -16.16
C GLY A 179 -16.25 -5.24 -15.27
N GLU A 180 -15.98 -6.42 -15.83
CA GLU A 180 -15.39 -7.53 -15.06
C GLU A 180 -13.93 -7.27 -14.69
N PHE A 181 -13.15 -6.73 -15.63
CA PHE A 181 -11.77 -6.31 -15.37
C PHE A 181 -11.71 -5.27 -14.24
N ASP A 182 -12.56 -4.24 -14.30
CA ASP A 182 -12.59 -3.19 -13.29
C ASP A 182 -13.06 -3.72 -11.92
N LYS A 183 -14.01 -4.66 -11.87
CA LYS A 183 -14.43 -5.33 -10.62
C LYS A 183 -13.30 -6.11 -9.97
N ALA A 184 -12.50 -6.82 -10.76
CA ALA A 184 -11.34 -7.53 -10.24
C ALA A 184 -10.29 -6.56 -9.66
N MET A 185 -10.06 -5.44 -10.35
CA MET A 185 -9.19 -4.38 -9.86
C MET A 185 -9.72 -3.74 -8.58
N ASP A 186 -11.01 -3.41 -8.55
CA ASP A 186 -11.70 -2.83 -7.40
C ASP A 186 -11.60 -3.71 -6.15
N LYS A 187 -11.77 -5.02 -6.29
CA LYS A 187 -11.60 -5.98 -5.19
C LYS A 187 -10.19 -5.91 -4.59
N VAL A 188 -9.16 -5.85 -5.42
CA VAL A 188 -7.77 -5.72 -4.95
C VAL A 188 -7.54 -4.37 -4.27
N LEU A 189 -8.13 -3.29 -4.79
CA LEU A 189 -8.07 -1.98 -4.12
C LEU A 189 -8.72 -2.00 -2.73
N GLU A 190 -9.84 -2.71 -2.56
CA GLU A 190 -10.49 -2.91 -1.27
C GLU A 190 -9.64 -3.76 -0.31
N GLU A 191 -9.08 -4.87 -0.78
CA GLU A 191 -8.20 -5.75 0.01
C GLU A 191 -6.99 -4.99 0.58
N PHE A 192 -6.44 -4.05 -0.19
CA PHE A 192 -5.34 -3.18 0.24
C PHE A 192 -5.79 -1.91 0.97
N SER A 193 -7.08 -1.76 1.26
CA SER A 193 -7.68 -0.60 1.92
C SER A 193 -7.24 0.73 1.28
N ILE A 194 -7.28 0.77 -0.05
CA ILE A 194 -6.86 1.95 -0.81
C ILE A 194 -7.88 3.08 -0.64
N GLU A 195 -7.37 4.28 -0.44
CA GLU A 195 -8.19 5.49 -0.29
C GLU A 195 -8.17 6.36 -1.54
N PHE A 196 -7.11 6.24 -2.35
CA PHE A 196 -6.89 7.08 -3.52
C PHE A 196 -6.13 6.34 -4.62
N VAL A 197 -6.44 6.64 -5.89
CA VAL A 197 -5.87 5.99 -7.06
C VAL A 197 -5.17 7.01 -7.98
N CYS A 198 -3.98 6.67 -8.44
CA CYS A 198 -3.25 7.45 -9.44
C CYS A 198 -3.07 6.64 -10.74
N LEU A 199 -3.53 7.17 -11.87
CA LEU A 199 -3.30 6.60 -13.20
C LEU A 199 -1.96 7.13 -13.74
N ALA A 200 -0.91 6.32 -13.67
CA ALA A 200 0.44 6.69 -14.12
C ALA A 200 0.77 5.98 -15.44
N GLY A 201 0.19 6.48 -16.53
CA GLY A 201 0.31 5.84 -17.85
C GLY A 201 -0.50 4.56 -17.95
N PHE A 202 -1.69 4.54 -17.34
CA PHE A 202 -2.64 3.44 -17.42
C PHE A 202 -3.45 3.54 -18.71
N MET A 203 -3.24 2.61 -19.64
CA MET A 203 -3.72 2.70 -21.03
C MET A 203 -5.09 2.02 -21.25
N ARG A 204 -5.92 1.92 -20.20
CA ARG A 204 -7.28 1.35 -20.27
C ARG A 204 -8.30 2.38 -19.80
N ILE A 205 -9.36 2.52 -20.57
CA ILE A 205 -10.52 3.34 -20.17
C ILE A 205 -11.26 2.57 -19.07
N LEU A 206 -11.51 3.23 -17.94
CA LEU A 206 -12.30 2.70 -16.83
C LEU A 206 -13.80 2.73 -17.18
N SER A 207 -14.58 1.83 -16.60
CA SER A 207 -16.04 1.79 -16.75
C SER A 207 -16.72 2.86 -15.89
N GLY A 208 -17.89 3.34 -16.33
CA GLY A 208 -18.70 4.30 -15.57
C GLY A 208 -18.97 3.89 -14.12
N PRO A 209 -19.34 2.62 -13.82
CA PRO A 209 -19.51 2.15 -12.45
C PRO A 209 -18.24 2.28 -11.58
N PHE A 210 -17.07 1.97 -12.13
CA PHE A 210 -15.80 2.11 -11.41
C PHE A 210 -15.47 3.58 -11.13
N VAL A 211 -15.56 4.43 -12.16
CA VAL A 211 -15.31 5.87 -12.04
C VAL A 211 -16.26 6.51 -11.01
N LYS A 212 -17.54 6.14 -11.03
CA LYS A 212 -18.54 6.64 -10.07
C LYS A 212 -18.24 6.21 -8.63
N LYS A 213 -17.80 4.96 -8.41
CA LYS A 213 -17.45 4.47 -7.06
C LYS A 213 -16.28 5.26 -6.47
N TRP A 214 -15.30 5.59 -7.31
CA TRP A 214 -14.06 6.27 -6.92
C TRP A 214 -14.08 7.77 -7.28
N GLU A 215 -15.27 8.36 -7.43
CA GLU A 215 -15.42 9.77 -7.77
C GLU A 215 -14.70 10.66 -6.74
N GLY A 216 -13.90 11.62 -7.23
CA GLY A 216 -13.06 12.47 -6.38
C GLY A 216 -11.88 11.74 -5.71
N LYS A 217 -11.63 10.47 -6.05
CA LYS A 217 -10.55 9.64 -5.49
C LYS A 217 -9.61 9.03 -6.55
N ILE A 218 -9.69 9.50 -7.79
CA ILE A 218 -8.78 9.09 -8.86
C ILE A 218 -8.16 10.32 -9.52
N LEU A 219 -6.84 10.37 -9.61
CA LEU A 219 -6.11 11.32 -10.46
C LEU A 219 -5.52 10.65 -11.69
N ASN A 220 -5.52 11.38 -12.79
CA ASN A 220 -4.79 11.04 -14.00
C ASN A 220 -3.86 12.19 -14.39
N VAL A 221 -2.72 11.86 -14.99
CA VAL A 221 -1.84 12.83 -15.67
C VAL A 221 -1.96 12.65 -17.17
N HIS A 222 -2.21 13.75 -17.89
CA HIS A 222 -2.40 13.79 -19.33
C HIS A 222 -1.34 14.68 -20.01
N PRO A 223 -0.70 14.23 -21.10
CA PRO A 223 0.42 14.93 -21.76
C PRO A 223 0.02 16.11 -22.66
N SER A 224 -0.96 16.91 -22.24
CA SER A 224 -1.29 18.21 -22.86
C SER A 224 -1.84 19.20 -21.82
N LEU A 225 -2.01 20.45 -22.23
CA LEU A 225 -2.81 21.44 -21.50
C LEU A 225 -4.29 21.24 -21.86
N LEU A 226 -5.01 20.45 -21.05
CA LEU A 226 -6.46 20.31 -21.16
C LEU A 226 -7.14 21.68 -21.01
N PRO A 227 -8.25 21.95 -21.73
CA PRO A 227 -9.07 21.00 -22.50
C PRO A 227 -8.54 20.64 -23.90
N SER A 228 -7.40 21.18 -24.34
CA SER A 228 -6.85 20.90 -25.67
C SER A 228 -6.22 19.51 -25.75
N PHE A 229 -6.31 18.87 -26.93
CA PHE A 229 -5.60 17.64 -27.28
C PHE A 229 -5.88 16.44 -26.34
N LYS A 230 -7.17 16.15 -26.08
CA LYS A 230 -7.62 14.95 -25.35
C LYS A 230 -7.22 13.65 -26.07
N GLY A 231 -7.14 12.54 -25.33
CA GLY A 231 -6.93 11.20 -25.87
C GLY A 231 -5.46 10.79 -26.07
N ALA A 232 -5.25 9.57 -26.54
CA ALA A 232 -3.95 8.88 -26.42
C ALA A 232 -2.77 9.48 -27.21
N ASN A 233 -3.02 10.28 -28.25
CA ASN A 233 -2.00 10.78 -29.19
C ASN A 233 -1.74 12.29 -29.03
N ALA A 234 -1.75 12.80 -27.80
CA ALA A 234 -1.70 14.24 -27.54
C ALA A 234 -0.47 14.93 -28.14
N HIS A 235 0.73 14.35 -28.06
CA HIS A 235 1.95 14.93 -28.62
C HIS A 235 1.88 15.10 -30.14
N LYS A 236 1.38 14.08 -30.85
CA LYS A 236 1.13 14.15 -32.29
C LYS A 236 0.19 15.30 -32.64
N LEU A 237 -0.94 15.41 -31.93
CA LEU A 237 -1.93 16.47 -32.17
C LEU A 237 -1.36 17.87 -31.88
N VAL A 238 -0.52 18.00 -30.85
CA VAL A 238 0.19 19.24 -30.52
C VAL A 238 1.11 19.67 -31.67
N LEU A 239 1.89 18.75 -32.22
CA LEU A 239 2.80 19.02 -33.34
C LEU A 239 2.05 19.33 -34.63
N GLU A 240 0.99 18.56 -34.94
CA GLU A 240 0.14 18.79 -36.12
C GLU A 240 -0.58 20.16 -36.06
N ALA A 241 -1.00 20.60 -34.87
CA ALA A 241 -1.61 21.90 -34.67
C ALA A 241 -0.61 23.07 -34.76
N GLY A 242 0.70 22.80 -34.75
CA GLY A 242 1.75 23.82 -34.85
C GLY A 242 1.80 24.78 -33.67
N VAL A 243 1.26 24.41 -32.50
CA VAL A 243 1.28 25.27 -31.31
C VAL A 243 2.72 25.41 -30.79
N ARG A 244 3.01 26.56 -30.16
CA ARG A 244 4.35 26.86 -29.59
C ARG A 244 4.43 26.61 -28.09
N LEU A 245 3.31 26.26 -27.47
CA LEU A 245 3.18 25.98 -26.06
C LEU A 245 2.24 24.79 -25.87
N THR A 246 2.68 23.80 -25.09
CA THR A 246 1.89 22.66 -24.63
C THR A 246 2.17 22.45 -23.14
N GLY A 247 1.99 21.25 -22.59
CA GLY A 247 2.27 20.96 -21.21
C GLY A 247 1.75 19.60 -20.78
N CYS A 248 1.51 19.47 -19.49
CA CYS A 248 0.77 18.35 -18.91
C CYS A 248 -0.31 18.86 -17.96
N THR A 249 -1.33 18.03 -17.76
CA THR A 249 -2.45 18.31 -16.87
C THR A 249 -2.68 17.15 -15.92
N VAL A 250 -2.78 17.43 -14.63
CA VAL A 250 -3.26 16.48 -13.63
C VAL A 250 -4.69 16.84 -13.27
N HIS A 251 -5.59 15.87 -13.37
CA HIS A 251 -7.02 16.09 -13.18
C HIS A 251 -7.68 14.92 -12.46
N PHE A 252 -8.82 15.18 -11.81
CA PHE A 252 -9.69 14.11 -11.35
C PHE A 252 -10.25 13.35 -12.55
N VAL A 253 -10.37 12.03 -12.44
CA VAL A 253 -11.01 11.22 -13.49
C VAL A 253 -12.53 11.40 -13.42
N ALA A 254 -13.15 11.61 -14.59
CA ALA A 254 -14.58 11.64 -14.80
C ALA A 254 -14.98 10.58 -15.83
N GLU A 255 -16.28 10.34 -16.02
CA GLU A 255 -16.76 9.35 -16.98
C GLU A 255 -16.42 9.74 -18.43
N GLU A 256 -16.51 11.03 -18.75
CA GLU A 256 -15.96 11.57 -19.99
C GLU A 256 -14.42 11.62 -19.90
N VAL A 257 -13.77 11.03 -20.91
CA VAL A 257 -12.31 10.95 -21.00
C VAL A 257 -11.69 12.34 -21.02
N ASP A 258 -10.66 12.53 -20.18
CA ASP A 258 -9.87 13.76 -20.06
C ASP A 258 -10.72 15.03 -19.88
N ALA A 259 -11.84 14.92 -19.15
CA ALA A 259 -12.80 16.01 -18.94
C ALA A 259 -13.03 16.38 -17.47
N GLY A 260 -12.40 15.68 -16.53
CA GLY A 260 -12.60 15.95 -15.10
C GLY A 260 -11.86 17.20 -14.61
N ALA A 261 -12.12 17.57 -13.36
CA ALA A 261 -11.63 18.81 -12.77
C ALA A 261 -10.10 18.88 -12.71
N ILE A 262 -9.54 19.94 -13.29
CA ILE A 262 -8.08 20.16 -13.40
C ILE A 262 -7.50 20.62 -12.06
N VAL A 263 -6.59 19.83 -11.49
CA VAL A 263 -5.91 20.10 -10.21
C VAL A 263 -4.62 20.89 -10.41
N PHE A 264 -3.83 20.52 -11.41
CA PHE A 264 -2.53 21.11 -11.66
C PHE A 264 -2.23 21.09 -13.16
N GLN A 265 -1.58 22.14 -13.66
CA GLN A 265 -1.04 22.19 -15.02
C GLN A 265 0.36 22.75 -15.01
N GLU A 266 1.20 22.25 -15.91
CA GLU A 266 2.53 22.79 -16.14
C GLU A 266 2.77 22.94 -17.64
N ALA A 267 3.08 24.17 -18.06
CA ALA A 267 3.32 24.50 -19.45
C ALA A 267 4.76 24.18 -19.86
N VAL A 268 4.93 23.73 -21.10
CA VAL A 268 6.19 23.31 -21.71
C VAL A 268 6.26 23.90 -23.13
N PRO A 269 7.39 24.53 -23.53
CA PRO A 269 7.55 25.04 -24.88
C PRO A 269 7.62 23.90 -25.90
N VAL A 270 7.05 24.15 -27.09
CA VAL A 270 7.26 23.32 -28.29
C VAL A 270 8.35 24.00 -29.11
N GLU A 271 9.49 23.34 -29.28
CA GLU A 271 10.65 23.88 -29.98
C GLU A 271 10.48 23.74 -31.51
N LEU A 272 11.29 24.47 -32.29
CA LEU A 272 11.31 24.26 -33.74
C LEU A 272 12.01 22.93 -34.03
N GLY A 273 11.37 22.06 -34.82
CA GLY A 273 11.94 20.75 -35.16
C GLY A 273 11.73 19.66 -34.11
N ASP A 274 10.89 19.90 -33.09
CA ASP A 274 10.47 18.85 -32.16
C ASP A 274 9.83 17.66 -32.92
N THR A 275 10.21 16.46 -32.49
CA THR A 275 9.56 15.19 -32.80
C THR A 275 8.63 14.78 -31.65
N GLU A 276 7.80 13.75 -31.84
CA GLU A 276 6.97 13.23 -30.75
C GLU A 276 7.81 12.76 -29.56
N GLU A 277 8.97 12.16 -29.83
CA GLU A 277 9.89 11.65 -28.81
C GLU A 277 10.52 12.78 -27.99
N THR A 278 11.11 13.77 -28.67
CA THR A 278 11.78 14.90 -28.01
C THR A 278 10.78 15.76 -27.22
N LEU A 279 9.59 15.99 -27.76
CA LEU A 279 8.51 16.66 -27.05
C LEU A 279 8.03 15.83 -25.85
N SER A 280 7.85 14.52 -26.02
CA SER A 280 7.42 13.62 -24.94
C SER A 280 8.42 13.60 -23.78
N GLU A 281 9.72 13.56 -24.07
CA GLU A 281 10.76 13.64 -23.04
C GLU A 281 10.73 14.96 -22.28
N ARG A 282 10.49 16.07 -22.98
CA ARG A 282 10.34 17.39 -22.34
C ARG A 282 9.10 17.46 -21.46
N VAL A 283 7.96 16.96 -21.94
CA VAL A 283 6.68 16.94 -21.19
C VAL A 283 6.75 15.99 -19.99
N LYS A 284 7.37 14.80 -20.10
CA LYS A 284 7.57 13.87 -18.97
C LYS A 284 8.27 14.53 -17.79
N LYS A 285 9.26 15.40 -18.03
CA LYS A 285 9.93 16.14 -16.95
C LYS A 285 8.95 17.05 -16.19
N ALA A 286 7.97 17.65 -16.88
CA ALA A 286 6.90 18.42 -16.26
C ALA A 286 5.91 17.52 -15.52
N GLU A 287 5.51 16.38 -16.10
CA GLU A 287 4.64 15.39 -15.42
C GLU A 287 5.24 14.90 -14.10
N HIS A 288 6.55 14.65 -14.07
CA HIS A 288 7.27 14.23 -12.87
C HIS A 288 7.27 15.27 -11.74
N ARG A 289 6.94 16.54 -12.04
CA ARG A 289 6.71 17.59 -11.03
C ARG A 289 5.23 17.77 -10.72
N ALA A 290 4.42 17.91 -11.76
CA ALA A 290 2.99 18.16 -11.67
C ALA A 290 2.25 17.04 -10.92
N PHE A 291 2.55 15.77 -11.21
CA PHE A 291 1.79 14.65 -10.65
C PHE A 291 2.04 14.46 -9.15
N PRO A 292 3.28 14.45 -8.64
CA PRO A 292 3.53 14.51 -7.21
C PRO A 292 2.90 15.72 -6.50
N ALA A 293 2.99 16.92 -7.10
CA ALA A 293 2.44 18.13 -6.51
C ALA A 293 0.92 18.05 -6.36
N ALA A 294 0.22 17.59 -7.41
CA ALA A 294 -1.22 17.36 -7.37
C ALA A 294 -1.62 16.29 -6.34
N LEU A 295 -0.89 15.18 -6.26
CA LEU A 295 -1.14 14.15 -5.25
C LEU A 295 -1.01 14.72 -3.83
N GLN A 296 0.04 15.51 -3.55
CA GLN A 296 0.22 16.14 -2.25
C GLN A 296 -0.93 17.10 -1.90
N LEU A 297 -1.36 17.93 -2.85
CA LEU A 297 -2.48 18.86 -2.67
C LEU A 297 -3.77 18.12 -2.30
N VAL A 298 -4.07 17.01 -2.98
CA VAL A 298 -5.28 16.24 -2.73
C VAL A 298 -5.17 15.43 -1.44
N ALA A 299 -4.06 14.73 -1.23
CA ALA A 299 -3.86 13.89 -0.06
C ALA A 299 -3.80 14.69 1.25
N SER A 300 -3.30 15.93 1.22
CA SER A 300 -3.31 16.82 2.39
C SER A 300 -4.67 17.47 2.66
N GLY A 301 -5.66 17.28 1.78
CA GLY A 301 -6.97 17.92 1.85
C GLY A 301 -6.98 19.41 1.44
N ALA A 302 -5.86 19.93 0.90
CA ALA A 302 -5.79 21.29 0.38
C ALA A 302 -6.69 21.46 -0.86
N VAL A 303 -6.82 20.41 -1.68
CA VAL A 303 -7.73 20.35 -2.83
C VAL A 303 -8.63 19.14 -2.70
N LYS A 304 -9.92 19.33 -2.96
CA LYS A 304 -10.89 18.23 -3.10
C LYS A 304 -11.86 18.51 -4.25
N LEU A 305 -12.45 17.44 -4.78
CA LEU A 305 -13.58 17.57 -5.69
C LEU A 305 -14.80 18.02 -4.87
N GLY A 306 -15.35 19.17 -5.25
CA GLY A 306 -16.53 19.78 -4.64
C GLY A 306 -17.82 19.48 -5.42
N PRO A 307 -18.93 20.13 -5.03
CA PRO A 307 -20.20 20.02 -5.73
C PRO A 307 -20.07 20.39 -7.22
N GLU A 308 -20.94 19.80 -8.06
CA GLU A 308 -21.01 20.07 -9.50
C GLU A 308 -19.68 19.81 -10.26
N GLY A 309 -18.78 18.98 -9.70
CA GLY A 309 -17.51 18.65 -10.32
C GLY A 309 -16.49 19.80 -10.31
N LYS A 310 -16.69 20.84 -9.50
CA LYS A 310 -15.74 21.96 -9.35
C LYS A 310 -14.73 21.69 -8.24
N LEU A 311 -13.52 22.23 -8.34
CA LEU A 311 -12.54 22.12 -7.27
C LEU A 311 -12.88 23.03 -6.09
N CYS A 312 -12.71 22.49 -4.88
CA CYS A 312 -12.69 23.27 -3.65
C CYS A 312 -11.26 23.34 -3.11
N TRP A 313 -10.76 24.56 -2.96
CA TRP A 313 -9.47 24.83 -2.33
C TRP A 313 -9.69 25.19 -0.86
N SER A 314 -9.14 24.37 0.03
CA SER A 314 -9.09 24.64 1.46
C SER A 314 -7.98 25.67 1.69
N MET A 315 -8.29 26.95 1.57
CA MET A 315 -7.35 28.03 1.88
C MET A 315 -7.02 27.97 3.37
N LYS A 316 -5.81 27.49 3.72
CA LYS A 316 -5.23 27.80 5.03
C LYS A 316 -4.91 29.30 4.99
N LYS A 317 -5.63 30.09 5.78
CA LYS A 317 -5.26 31.48 6.09
C LYS A 317 -3.89 31.52 6.75
#